data_AF-A0A351Y732-F1
#
_entry.id   AF-A0A351Y732-F1
#
_cell.length_a   1.000
_cell.length_b   1.000
_cell.length_c   1.000
_cell.angle_alpha   90.00
_cell.angle_beta   90.00
_cell.angle_gamma   90.00
#
_symmetry.space_group_name_H-M   'P 1'
#
loop_
_entity.id
_entity.type
_entity.pdbx_description
1 polymer ?
#
loop_
_entity_poly.entity_id
_entity_poly.type
_entity_poly.pdbx_seq_one_letter_code
_entity_poly.pdbx_strand_id
1 'polypeptide(L)' 'MHNNQLTSLPESIGNLTSLNYLSVYNNKLTSLPESI' A
#
# COMPACT_ATOMS: atom_id res chain seq x y z
N MET A 1 3.57 -17.81 3.97
CA MET A 1 2.41 -17.00 3.53
C MET A 1 2.13 -15.97 4.61
N HIS A 2 2.50 -14.71 4.40
CA HIS A 2 2.20 -13.63 5.35
C HIS A 2 0.88 -12.98 4.93
N ASN A 3 -0.20 -13.23 5.67
CA ASN A 3 -1.46 -12.51 5.52
C ASN A 3 -1.35 -11.20 6.32
N ASN A 4 -0.88 -10.14 5.67
CA ASN A 4 -0.96 -8.83 6.27
C ASN A 4 -2.40 -8.36 6.11
N GLN A 5 -3.12 -8.15 7.21
CA GLN A 5 -4.53 -7.76 7.14
C GLN A 5 -4.67 -6.24 7.01
N LEU A 6 -3.77 -5.59 6.27
CA LEU A 6 -3.83 -4.14 6.09
C LEU A 6 -5.12 -3.82 5.33
N THR A 7 -5.93 -2.96 5.93
CA THR A 7 -7.18 -2.45 5.35
C THR A 7 -6.98 -1.12 4.63
N SER A 8 -5.92 -0.40 4.97
CA SER A 8 -5.51 0.86 4.34
C SER A 8 -3.99 0.97 4.25
N LEU A 9 -3.52 1.82 3.35
CA LEU A 9 -2.14 2.29 3.29
C LEU A 9 -2.06 3.72 3.82
N PRO A 10 -0.94 4.11 4.45
CA PRO A 10 -0.74 5.50 4.85
C PRO A 10 -0.50 6.39 3.62
N GLU A 11 -1.03 7.62 3.65
CA GLU A 11 -0.79 8.68 2.65
C GLU A 11 0.70 8.93 2.35
N SER A 12 1.57 8.72 3.34
CA SER A 12 3.01 8.90 3.19
C SER A 12 3.66 7.97 2.15
N ILE A 13 2.97 6.91 1.71
CA ILE A 13 3.45 6.03 0.64
C ILE A 13 3.64 6.78 -0.69
N GLY A 14 2.82 7.80 -0.97
CA GLY A 14 2.95 8.65 -2.17
C GLY A 14 4.19 9.56 -2.14
N ASN A 15 4.78 9.77 -0.96
CA ASN A 15 6.03 10.53 -0.83
C ASN A 15 7.27 9.69 -1.20
N LEU A 16 7.10 8.39 -1.48
CA LEU A 16 8.21 7.52 -1.85
C LEU A 16 8.56 7.72 -3.33
N THR A 17 9.28 8.79 -3.64
CA THR A 17 9.68 9.19 -5.01
C THR A 17 10.56 8.17 -5.73
N SER A 18 11.22 7.27 -5.00
CA SER A 18 12.04 6.18 -5.55
C SER A 18 11.32 4.83 -5.61
N LEU A 19 10.06 4.77 -5.18
CA LEU A 19 9.28 3.53 -5.18
C LEU A 19 8.83 3.19 -6.61
N ASN A 20 9.42 2.15 -7.17
CA ASN A 20 9.06 1.68 -8.51
C ASN A 20 8.05 0.52 -8.46
N TYR A 21 7.98 -0.19 -7.34
CA TYR A 21 7.11 -1.35 -7.17
C TYR A 21 6.71 -1.51 -5.70
N LEU A 22 5.42 -1.68 -5.46
CA LEU A 22 4.85 -1.95 -4.14
C LEU A 22 3.97 -3.19 -4.21
N SER A 23 4.39 -4.26 -3.54
CA SER A 23 3.58 -5.48 -3.42
C SER A 23 2.65 -5.38 -2.23
N VAL A 24 1.36 -5.22 -2.51
CA VAL A 24 0.28 -5.29 -1.50
C VAL A 24 -0.57 -6.55 -1.65
N TYR A 25 -0.10 -7.50 -2.45
CA TYR A 25 -0.76 -8.79 -2.61
C TYR A 25 -0.94 -9.45 -1.24
N ASN A 26 -2.12 -10.03 -1.02
CA ASN A 26 -2.52 -10.65 0.25
C ASN A 26 -2.75 -9.67 1.41
N ASN A 27 -3.30 -8.49 1.09
CA ASN A 27 -3.91 -7.56 2.04
C ASN A 27 -5.42 -7.42 1.84
N LYS A 28 -6.08 -6.70 2.74
CA LYS A 28 -7.52 -6.39 2.70
C LYS A 28 -7.77 -4.93 2.34
N LEU A 29 -6.89 -4.35 1.52
CA LEU A 29 -6.98 -2.96 1.11
C LEU A 29 -8.29 -2.74 0.36
N THR A 30 -9.15 -1.86 0.88
CA THR A 30 -10.41 -1.48 0.23
C THR A 30 -10.25 -0.27 -0.69
N SER A 31 -9.19 0.50 -0.48
CA SER A 31 -8.84 1.68 -1.25
C SER A 31 -7.33 1.87 -1.26
N LEU A 32 -6.86 2.64 -2.24
CA LEU A 32 -5.50 3.17 -2.28
C LEU A 32 -5.53 4.64 -1.81
N PRO A 33 -4.41 5.17 -1.29
CA PRO A 33 -4.28 6.60 -0.98
C PRO A 33 -4.38 7.44 -2.26
N GLU A 34 -4.82 8.69 -2.14
CA GLU A 34 -4.93 9.60 -3.29
C GLU A 34 -3.56 10.07 -3.81
N SER A 35 -2.51 9.89 -2.99
CA SER A 35 -1.15 10.33 -3.27
C SER A 35 -0.32 9.40 -4.17
N ILE A 36 -0.86 8.26 -4.61
CA ILE A 36 -0.21 7.30 -5.53
C ILE A 36 -0.78 7.40 -6.96
#